data_AF-A0A4S2L7D4-F1
#
_entry.id   AF-A0A4S2L7D4-F1
#
_cell.length_a   1.000
_cell.length_b   1.000
_cell.length_c   1.000
_cell.angle_alpha   90.00
_cell.angle_beta   90.00
_cell.angle_gamma   90.00
#
_symmetry.space_group_name_H-M   'P 1'
#
loop_
_entity.id
_entity.type
_entity.pdbx_description
1 polymer ?
#
loop_
_entity_poly.entity_id
_entity_poly.type
_entity_poly.pdbx_seq_one_letter_code
_entity_poly.pdbx_strand_id
1 'polypeptide(L)'
;MNEHETEEGTPPDINLYNFDDPQFQSCRYVLTSPRSLEACARLNIRPVELLFKSKEEFSATYKNVSEKKLEEMFVQHENARKEKLTKARLERARLTKRYTNTASRNSTDPGRKPSSVEHSRQTESSSKSATIKADLIQNLPDRCHSAQQTLPEKYQNLLNKLPPQEVKRLRLAHQRCLQHAAQLPRTQSLDRVENRNSNMSTPREKSRRRSLVRWVPKGLNSPTDTRTGDGPTNDPSCRSSTTKDGEFWLRKCHQEDEQSEERERRLRQAQERRRELEKMLETYRRELQEAREITHQRARERAYLRSSEEQLRKVQDRQQREQHIRENAKIIQQRQEEWRRAAEAMQKQKEEHVQKFLEEREAKIQESRNLAQAAEQLRAEMQRVYNLDSFDKKAQHVALVNELGLGGAST
;
A
#
# COMPACT_ATOMS: atom_id res chain seq x y z
N MET A 1 -4.13 12.87 -39.26
CA MET A 1 -2.72 13.27 -39.10
C MET A 1 -2.74 14.47 -38.19
N ASN A 2 -2.48 14.27 -36.88
CA ASN A 2 -2.40 15.38 -35.94
C ASN A 2 -0.93 15.62 -35.64
N GLU A 3 -0.35 16.53 -36.42
CA GLU A 3 0.93 17.16 -36.14
C GLU A 3 0.69 18.18 -35.02
N HIS A 4 1.01 17.79 -33.79
CA HIS A 4 1.33 18.76 -32.75
C HIS A 4 2.84 18.93 -32.76
N GLU A 5 3.32 19.74 -33.68
CA GLU A 5 4.60 20.44 -33.53
C GLU A 5 4.41 21.45 -32.39
N THR A 6 4.70 21.03 -31.17
CA THR A 6 4.89 21.97 -30.05
C THR A 6 6.27 22.61 -30.18
N GLU A 7 6.25 23.93 -30.28
CA GLU A 7 7.31 24.93 -30.09
C GLU A 7 8.69 24.42 -29.60
N GLU A 8 9.71 24.81 -30.36
CA GLU A 8 11.14 24.91 -30.02
C GLU A 8 11.73 23.95 -28.96
N GLY A 9 12.39 22.91 -29.47
CA GLY A 9 13.66 22.42 -28.93
C GLY A 9 13.66 21.51 -27.70
N THR A 10 12.60 21.50 -26.88
CA THR A 10 12.53 20.62 -25.70
C THR A 10 11.77 19.32 -25.99
N PRO A 11 12.40 18.14 -25.87
CA PRO A 11 11.72 16.87 -26.06
C PRO A 11 10.61 16.68 -25.00
N PRO A 12 9.46 16.08 -25.37
CA PRO A 12 8.34 15.87 -24.45
C PRO A 12 8.77 15.01 -23.25
N ASP A 13 8.30 15.29 -22.02
CA ASP A 13 8.66 14.52 -20.82
C ASP A 13 7.91 13.17 -20.73
N ILE A 14 8.52 12.15 -21.32
CA ILE A 14 8.05 10.77 -21.37
C ILE A 14 8.83 9.96 -20.33
N ASN A 15 8.09 9.38 -19.39
CA ASN A 15 8.59 8.67 -18.23
C ASN A 15 7.87 7.31 -18.05
N LEU A 16 8.33 6.48 -17.10
CA LEU A 16 7.80 5.13 -16.89
C LEU A 16 6.31 5.05 -16.47
N TYR A 17 5.64 6.18 -16.22
CA TYR A 17 4.23 6.23 -15.84
C TYR A 17 3.32 6.65 -16.99
N ASN A 18 3.80 7.46 -17.94
CA ASN A 18 3.01 8.02 -19.05
C ASN A 18 3.44 7.52 -20.45
N PHE A 19 4.51 6.72 -20.57
CA PHE A 19 5.00 6.27 -21.89
C PHE A 19 4.02 5.41 -22.71
N ASP A 20 3.00 4.82 -22.08
CA ASP A 20 1.95 4.04 -22.76
C ASP A 20 0.73 4.92 -23.16
N ASP A 21 0.75 6.23 -22.87
CA ASP A 21 -0.39 7.11 -23.15
C ASP A 21 -0.58 7.28 -24.68
N PRO A 22 -1.84 7.34 -25.17
CA PRO A 22 -2.12 7.49 -26.61
C PRO A 22 -1.43 8.69 -27.28
N GLN A 23 -1.20 9.76 -26.52
CA GLN A 23 -0.52 10.98 -26.98
C GLN A 23 0.95 10.77 -27.36
N PHE A 24 1.61 9.71 -26.87
CA PHE A 24 3.02 9.43 -27.14
C PHE A 24 3.26 8.19 -28.03
N GLN A 25 2.20 7.49 -28.45
CA GLN A 25 2.32 6.27 -29.27
C GLN A 25 2.99 6.53 -30.64
N SER A 26 2.80 7.72 -31.21
CA SER A 26 3.41 8.17 -32.46
C SER A 26 4.69 9.00 -32.26
N CYS A 27 5.16 9.16 -31.01
CA CYS A 27 6.35 9.95 -30.72
C CYS A 27 7.63 9.21 -31.13
N ARG A 28 8.63 9.97 -31.61
CA ARG A 28 9.94 9.43 -31.98
C ARG A 28 10.72 8.85 -30.79
N TYR A 29 10.45 9.32 -29.58
CA TYR A 29 11.17 8.94 -28.37
C TYR A 29 10.31 8.05 -27.47
N VAL A 30 10.92 7.00 -26.91
CA VAL A 30 10.24 6.06 -25.99
C VAL A 30 10.28 6.54 -24.54
N LEU A 31 11.42 7.07 -24.10
CA LEU A 31 11.60 7.69 -22.79
C LEU A 31 12.56 8.87 -22.94
N THR A 32 12.25 9.97 -22.30
CA THR A 32 13.07 11.20 -22.33
C THR A 32 13.42 11.67 -20.92
N SER A 33 12.66 11.22 -19.92
CA SER A 33 12.90 11.50 -18.50
C SER A 33 14.23 10.90 -18.03
N PRO A 34 15.21 11.73 -17.59
CA PRO A 34 16.55 11.24 -17.20
C PRO A 34 16.52 10.19 -16.10
N ARG A 35 15.64 10.35 -15.10
CA ARG A 35 15.47 9.39 -13.99
C ARG A 35 14.88 8.05 -14.46
N SER A 36 14.05 8.09 -15.50
CA SER A 36 13.45 6.89 -16.09
C SER A 36 14.48 6.12 -16.91
N LEU A 37 15.30 6.84 -17.69
CA LEU A 37 16.43 6.29 -18.43
C LEU A 37 17.49 5.70 -17.50
N GLU A 38 17.83 6.40 -16.40
CA GLU A 38 18.77 5.90 -15.39
C GLU A 38 18.25 4.62 -14.71
N ALA A 39 16.95 4.55 -14.39
CA ALA A 39 16.35 3.34 -13.82
C ALA A 39 16.44 2.14 -14.76
N CYS A 40 16.15 2.35 -16.05
CA CYS A 40 16.30 1.34 -17.09
C CYS A 40 17.76 0.88 -17.24
N ALA A 41 18.71 1.83 -17.28
CA ALA A 41 20.14 1.54 -17.40
C ALA A 41 20.68 0.71 -16.23
N ARG A 42 20.30 1.04 -14.99
CA ARG A 42 20.72 0.27 -13.79
C ARG A 42 20.19 -1.16 -13.76
N LEU A 43 19.05 -1.41 -14.39
CA LEU A 43 18.44 -2.74 -14.50
C LEU A 43 18.79 -3.45 -15.80
N ASN A 44 19.62 -2.84 -16.65
CA ASN A 44 19.97 -3.36 -17.98
C ASN A 44 18.73 -3.65 -18.86
N ILE A 45 17.67 -2.84 -18.70
CA ILE A 45 16.42 -2.92 -19.46
C ILE A 45 16.45 -1.89 -20.58
N ARG A 46 16.20 -2.31 -21.82
CA ARG A 46 16.03 -1.35 -22.93
C ARG A 46 14.61 -0.76 -22.89
N PRO A 47 14.43 0.56 -23.00
CA PRO A 47 13.11 1.19 -22.98
C PRO A 47 12.10 0.59 -23.97
N VAL A 48 12.56 0.23 -25.18
CA VAL A 48 11.75 -0.42 -26.22
C VAL A 48 11.16 -1.78 -25.79
N GLU A 49 11.78 -2.47 -24.82
CA GLU A 49 11.27 -3.76 -24.31
C GLU A 49 10.09 -3.60 -23.35
N LEU A 50 9.83 -2.38 -22.88
CA LEU A 50 8.71 -2.08 -21.99
C LEU A 50 7.42 -1.78 -22.75
N LEU A 51 7.52 -1.50 -24.05
CA LEU A 51 6.39 -1.22 -24.92
C LEU A 51 5.51 -2.45 -25.10
N PHE A 52 4.20 -2.23 -25.05
CA PHE A 52 3.23 -3.26 -25.36
C PHE A 52 3.34 -3.65 -26.83
N LYS A 53 3.33 -4.95 -27.10
CA LYS A 53 3.22 -5.50 -28.46
C LYS A 53 1.87 -6.19 -28.57
N SER A 54 1.13 -5.91 -29.64
CA SER A 54 -0.16 -6.56 -29.84
C SER A 54 0.02 -8.06 -30.11
N LYS A 55 -1.03 -8.85 -29.89
CA LYS A 55 -1.01 -10.29 -30.23
C LYS A 55 -0.72 -10.50 -31.72
N GLU A 56 -1.18 -9.58 -32.58
CA GLU A 56 -0.95 -9.60 -34.02
C GLU A 56 0.54 -9.42 -34.35
N GLU A 57 1.20 -8.40 -33.77
CA GLU A 57 2.64 -8.17 -33.93
C GLU A 57 3.48 -9.33 -33.38
N PHE A 58 3.06 -9.90 -32.25
CA PHE A 58 3.72 -11.06 -31.65
C PHE A 58 3.58 -12.30 -32.55
N SER A 59 2.38 -12.55 -33.09
CA SER A 59 2.12 -13.66 -34.01
C SER A 59 2.91 -13.56 -35.31
N ALA A 60 3.09 -12.35 -35.85
CA ALA A 60 3.87 -12.10 -37.06
C ALA A 60 5.34 -12.49 -36.91
N THR A 61 5.86 -12.50 -35.67
CA THR A 61 7.24 -12.89 -35.35
C THR A 61 7.41 -14.41 -35.26
N TYR A 62 6.33 -15.15 -34.94
CA TYR A 62 6.35 -16.60 -34.69
C TYR A 62 5.32 -17.34 -35.57
N LYS A 63 5.53 -17.31 -36.89
CA LYS A 63 4.59 -17.86 -37.89
C LYS A 63 4.47 -19.40 -37.91
N ASN A 64 5.41 -20.13 -37.29
CA ASN A 64 5.52 -21.59 -37.38
C ASN A 64 5.15 -22.33 -36.07
N VAL A 65 4.44 -21.67 -35.15
CA VAL A 65 4.09 -22.22 -33.83
C VAL A 65 2.57 -22.43 -33.76
N SER A 66 2.13 -23.52 -33.12
CA SER A 66 0.70 -23.78 -32.94
C SER A 66 0.01 -22.66 -32.16
N GLU A 67 -1.23 -22.33 -32.52
CA GLU A 67 -1.97 -21.19 -31.94
C GLU A 67 -2.05 -21.25 -30.41
N LYS A 68 -2.28 -22.45 -29.85
CA LYS A 68 -2.28 -22.67 -28.40
C LYS A 68 -0.92 -22.36 -27.77
N LYS A 69 0.17 -22.76 -28.41
CA LYS A 69 1.52 -22.51 -27.90
C LYS A 69 1.92 -21.04 -28.06
N LEU A 70 1.46 -20.39 -29.12
CA LEU A 70 1.65 -18.98 -29.36
C LEU A 70 0.97 -18.12 -28.28
N GLU A 71 -0.24 -18.48 -27.87
CA GLU A 71 -0.96 -17.82 -26.78
C GLU A 71 -0.20 -17.94 -25.45
N GLU A 72 0.29 -19.14 -25.10
CA GLU A 72 1.11 -19.34 -23.91
C GLU A 72 2.38 -18.48 -23.92
N MET A 73 3.08 -18.42 -25.05
CA MET A 73 4.28 -17.59 -25.19
C MET A 73 3.96 -16.10 -25.12
N PHE A 74 2.82 -15.66 -25.67
CA PHE A 74 2.38 -14.27 -25.59
C PHE A 74 2.08 -13.86 -24.14
N VAL A 75 1.37 -14.72 -23.39
CA VAL A 75 1.10 -14.50 -21.96
C VAL A 75 2.41 -14.42 -21.17
N GLN A 76 3.36 -15.31 -21.44
CA GLN A 76 4.68 -15.28 -20.79
C GLN A 76 5.45 -13.99 -21.14
N HIS A 77 5.43 -13.58 -22.41
CA HIS A 77 6.05 -12.34 -22.86
C HIS A 77 5.46 -11.12 -22.18
N GLU A 78 4.12 -11.01 -22.12
CA GLU A 78 3.44 -9.90 -21.45
C GLU A 78 3.68 -9.89 -19.93
N ASN A 79 3.73 -11.06 -19.29
CA ASN A 79 4.07 -11.15 -17.87
C ASN A 79 5.51 -10.70 -17.60
N ALA A 80 6.47 -11.15 -18.43
CA ALA A 80 7.86 -10.72 -18.32
C ALA A 80 8.02 -9.21 -18.55
N ARG A 81 7.30 -8.64 -19.52
CA ARG A 81 7.24 -7.19 -19.76
C ARG A 81 6.73 -6.44 -18.54
N LYS A 82 5.60 -6.86 -17.96
CA LYS A 82 5.00 -6.24 -16.76
C LYS A 82 5.94 -6.31 -15.55
N GLU A 83 6.66 -7.42 -15.40
CA GLU A 83 7.65 -7.57 -14.32
C GLU A 83 8.82 -6.59 -14.49
N LYS A 84 9.39 -6.52 -15.70
CA LYS A 84 10.44 -5.54 -16.07
C LYS A 84 9.98 -4.11 -15.80
N LEU A 85 8.76 -3.76 -16.23
CA LEU A 85 8.18 -2.43 -16.03
C LEU A 85 8.01 -2.10 -14.54
N THR A 86 7.56 -3.06 -13.74
CA THR A 86 7.38 -2.89 -12.29
C THR A 86 8.72 -2.65 -11.60
N LYS A 87 9.75 -3.43 -11.96
CA LYS A 87 11.13 -3.24 -11.46
C LYS A 87 11.67 -1.86 -11.83
N ALA A 88 11.51 -1.43 -13.08
CA ALA A 88 11.95 -0.11 -13.54
C ALA A 88 11.24 1.03 -12.79
N ARG A 89 9.92 0.95 -12.58
CA ARG A 89 9.15 1.94 -11.80
C ARG A 89 9.64 2.04 -10.35
N LEU A 90 9.95 0.90 -9.74
CA LEU A 90 10.48 0.87 -8.37
C LEU A 90 11.87 1.51 -8.29
N GLU A 91 12.77 1.22 -9.23
CA GLU A 91 14.09 1.86 -9.28
C GLU A 91 13.99 3.38 -9.52
N ARG A 92 13.11 3.84 -10.42
CA ARG A 92 12.86 5.28 -10.59
C ARG A 92 12.38 5.95 -9.30
N ALA A 93 11.51 5.28 -8.53
CA ALA A 93 11.05 5.79 -7.24
C ALA A 93 12.21 5.86 -6.22
N ARG A 94 13.11 4.87 -6.20
CA ARG A 94 14.33 4.88 -5.38
C ARG A 94 15.26 6.01 -5.75
N LEU A 95 15.50 6.22 -7.06
CA LEU A 95 16.29 7.34 -7.57
C LEU A 95 15.67 8.67 -7.14
N THR A 96 14.38 8.85 -7.35
CA THR A 96 13.66 10.08 -6.97
C THR A 96 13.88 10.41 -5.49
N LYS A 97 13.74 9.42 -4.58
CA LYS A 97 13.99 9.61 -3.15
C LYS A 97 15.45 9.96 -2.82
N ARG A 98 16.43 9.36 -3.52
CA ARG A 98 17.86 9.69 -3.34
C ARG A 98 18.16 11.12 -3.77
N TYR A 99 17.64 11.54 -4.92
CA TYR A 99 17.85 12.90 -5.43
C TYR A 99 17.15 13.97 -4.58
N THR A 100 15.96 13.70 -4.02
CA THR A 100 15.30 14.64 -3.09
C THR A 100 16.06 14.76 -1.77
N ASN A 101 16.57 13.66 -1.22
CA ASN A 101 17.30 13.67 0.05
C ASN A 101 18.68 14.33 -0.06
N THR A 102 19.32 14.25 -1.22
CA THR A 102 20.60 14.93 -1.48
C THR A 102 20.40 16.42 -1.75
N ALA A 103 19.34 16.81 -2.48
CA ALA A 103 18.99 18.22 -2.67
C ALA A 103 18.65 18.92 -1.33
N SER A 104 17.99 18.22 -0.39
CA SER A 104 17.69 18.77 0.94
C SER A 104 18.92 18.94 1.83
N ARG A 105 20.00 18.17 1.61
CA ARG A 105 21.25 18.26 2.40
C ARG A 105 22.22 19.32 1.89
N ASN A 106 22.05 19.75 0.64
CA ASN A 106 22.93 20.72 -0.01
C ASN A 106 22.35 22.15 -0.01
N SER A 107 21.25 22.41 0.71
CA SER A 107 20.58 23.72 0.78
C SER A 107 21.16 24.69 1.83
N THR A 108 22.18 24.28 2.58
CA THR A 108 22.94 25.16 3.49
C THR A 108 24.38 25.19 3.01
N ASP A 109 24.69 26.09 2.07
CA ASP A 109 25.98 26.79 1.89
C ASP A 109 26.11 27.35 0.44
N PRO A 110 25.97 28.67 0.21
CA PRO A 110 26.25 29.28 -1.09
C PRO A 110 27.75 29.58 -1.18
N GLY A 111 28.59 28.54 -1.29
CA GLY A 111 30.01 28.74 -1.01
C GLY A 111 31.00 27.70 -1.52
N ARG A 112 30.69 26.89 -2.55
CA ARG A 112 31.73 25.99 -3.10
C ARG A 112 31.58 25.72 -4.60
N LYS A 113 32.57 26.19 -5.37
CA LYS A 113 32.74 25.92 -6.80
C LYS A 113 32.96 24.40 -7.04
N PRO A 114 32.50 23.84 -8.16
CA PRO A 114 32.73 22.43 -8.48
C PRO A 114 34.15 22.27 -9.05
N SER A 115 35.03 21.57 -8.34
CA SER A 115 36.26 21.05 -8.94
C SER A 115 35.99 19.65 -9.49
N SER A 116 36.22 19.53 -10.80
CA SER A 116 36.43 18.30 -11.54
C SER A 116 37.39 17.35 -10.82
N VAL A 117 37.14 16.05 -10.94
CA VAL A 117 38.09 14.95 -11.26
C VAL A 117 37.56 13.62 -10.71
N GLU A 118 37.02 12.87 -11.66
CA GLU A 118 37.03 11.42 -11.89
C GLU A 118 38.07 10.57 -11.13
N HIS A 119 37.62 9.48 -10.48
CA HIS A 119 38.02 8.06 -10.66
C HIS A 119 37.93 7.20 -9.37
N SER A 120 37.09 6.18 -9.48
CA SER A 120 37.32 4.76 -9.11
C SER A 120 37.65 4.31 -7.67
N ARG A 121 36.86 3.27 -7.30
CA ARG A 121 37.15 2.12 -6.42
C ARG A 121 36.91 2.24 -4.90
N GLN A 122 35.82 1.57 -4.53
CA GLN A 122 35.73 0.44 -3.58
C GLN A 122 36.03 0.62 -2.08
N THR A 123 35.16 -0.07 -1.34
CA THR A 123 35.28 -0.68 0.01
C THR A 123 35.07 0.17 1.27
N GLU A 124 33.89 -0.12 1.85
CA GLU A 124 33.66 -0.57 3.23
C GLU A 124 33.39 0.42 4.39
N SER A 125 32.19 0.19 4.96
CA SER A 125 31.88 0.12 6.39
C SER A 125 31.91 1.40 7.23
N SER A 126 30.76 1.75 7.81
CA SER A 126 30.46 1.47 9.23
C SER A 126 29.27 2.30 9.72
N SER A 127 28.24 1.57 10.13
CA SER A 127 27.52 1.73 11.40
C SER A 127 27.40 3.13 12.00
N LYS A 128 26.19 3.72 11.96
CA LYS A 128 25.59 4.41 13.13
C LYS A 128 24.07 4.22 13.13
N SER A 129 23.63 3.37 14.05
CA SER A 129 22.26 3.26 14.53
C SER A 129 22.08 4.27 15.67
N ALA A 130 21.07 5.14 15.59
CA ALA A 130 20.38 5.70 16.76
C ALA A 130 19.11 6.44 16.30
N THR A 131 17.97 5.97 16.82
CA THR A 131 16.83 6.75 17.31
C THR A 131 16.35 7.95 16.48
N ILE A 132 15.30 7.75 15.67
CA ILE A 132 14.32 8.79 15.35
C ILE A 132 12.92 8.18 15.43
N LYS A 133 12.30 8.27 16.60
CA LYS A 133 10.85 8.29 16.78
C LYS A 133 10.52 9.67 17.36
N ALA A 134 9.38 10.21 16.91
CA ALA A 134 8.90 11.58 17.13
C ALA A 134 9.54 12.62 16.20
N ASP A 135 8.93 12.78 15.03
CA ASP A 135 8.71 14.06 14.33
C ASP A 135 7.87 13.77 13.08
N LEU A 136 6.59 13.45 13.32
CA LEU A 136 5.58 13.32 12.28
C LEU A 136 4.25 13.85 12.82
N ILE A 137 4.20 15.14 13.14
CA ILE A 137 3.02 16.00 13.06
C ILE A 137 3.59 17.42 12.98
N GLN A 138 3.71 17.96 11.77
CA GLN A 138 3.56 19.38 11.42
C GLN A 138 3.89 19.52 9.94
N ASN A 139 3.14 20.39 9.26
CA ASN A 139 3.20 20.74 7.83
C ASN A 139 2.26 19.95 6.91
N LEU A 140 0.97 20.15 7.15
CA LEU A 140 -0.07 20.08 6.12
C LEU A 140 -0.19 21.49 5.50
N PRO A 141 0.04 21.71 4.20
CA PRO A 141 -0.30 22.98 3.58
C PRO A 141 -1.81 23.02 3.32
N ASP A 142 -2.46 24.02 3.92
CA ASP A 142 -3.76 24.53 3.54
C ASP A 142 -3.76 24.85 2.04
N ARG A 143 -4.52 24.08 1.26
CA ARG A 143 -4.97 24.50 -0.07
C ARG A 143 -6.33 23.89 -0.40
N CYS A 144 -7.33 24.28 0.38
CA CYS A 144 -8.68 24.35 -0.15
C CYS A 144 -8.75 25.62 -0.99
N HIS A 145 -8.80 25.50 -2.31
CA HIS A 145 -9.60 26.28 -3.26
C HIS A 145 -9.41 25.67 -4.66
N SER A 146 -10.53 25.50 -5.39
CA SER A 146 -10.70 24.83 -6.69
C SER A 146 -10.60 23.30 -6.73
N ALA A 147 -11.53 22.61 -6.07
CA ALA A 147 -11.82 21.20 -6.34
C ALA A 147 -12.96 21.09 -7.38
N GLN A 148 -12.64 21.23 -8.67
CA GLN A 148 -13.41 20.53 -9.70
C GLN A 148 -13.03 19.06 -9.60
N GLN A 149 -13.72 18.31 -8.75
CA GLN A 149 -13.43 16.90 -8.49
C GLN A 149 -13.88 16.05 -9.69
N THR A 150 -12.96 15.75 -10.60
CA THR A 150 -13.08 14.56 -11.44
C THR A 150 -12.70 13.34 -10.60
N LEU A 151 -13.60 12.35 -10.56
CA LEU A 151 -13.38 11.05 -9.92
C LEU A 151 -12.04 10.46 -10.39
N PRO A 152 -11.16 9.96 -9.49
CA PRO A 152 -9.88 9.38 -9.89
C PRO A 152 -10.06 8.31 -10.97
N GLU A 153 -9.19 8.33 -11.99
CA GLU A 153 -9.28 7.53 -13.22
C GLU A 153 -9.46 6.02 -13.00
N LYS A 154 -8.98 5.51 -11.86
CA LYS A 154 -9.18 4.12 -11.41
C LYS A 154 -10.65 3.73 -11.24
N TYR A 155 -11.55 4.68 -10.98
CA TYR A 155 -12.97 4.42 -10.78
C TYR A 155 -13.82 4.65 -12.05
N GLN A 156 -13.29 5.34 -13.05
CA GLN A 156 -13.99 5.55 -14.33
C GLN A 156 -14.15 4.23 -15.09
N ASN A 157 -13.16 3.35 -15.04
CA ASN A 157 -13.23 2.02 -15.67
C ASN A 157 -14.28 1.08 -15.04
N LEU A 158 -14.62 1.29 -13.76
CA LEU A 158 -15.69 0.55 -13.07
C LEU A 158 -17.08 1.13 -13.41
N LEU A 159 -17.17 2.45 -13.58
CA LEU A 159 -18.41 3.13 -13.99
C LEU A 159 -18.81 2.82 -15.44
N ASN A 160 -17.84 2.58 -16.33
CA ASN A 160 -18.10 2.23 -17.74
C ASN A 160 -18.64 0.79 -17.94
N LYS A 161 -18.60 -0.06 -16.90
CA LYS A 161 -19.12 -1.43 -16.93
C LYS A 161 -20.54 -1.55 -16.36
N LEU A 162 -21.10 -0.46 -15.83
CA LEU A 162 -22.44 -0.42 -15.24
C LEU A 162 -23.46 0.11 -16.26
N PRO A 163 -24.70 -0.39 -16.25
CA PRO A 163 -25.77 0.16 -17.07
C PRO A 163 -25.94 1.68 -16.85
N PRO A 164 -26.27 2.48 -17.89
CA PRO A 164 -26.35 3.94 -17.80
C PRO A 164 -27.30 4.45 -16.70
N GLN A 165 -28.34 3.68 -16.36
CA GLN A 165 -29.28 4.00 -15.29
C GLN A 165 -28.65 3.89 -13.89
N GLU A 166 -27.78 2.91 -13.66
CA GLU A 166 -27.08 2.74 -12.38
C GLU A 166 -26.02 3.80 -12.16
N VAL A 167 -25.29 4.16 -13.23
CA VAL A 167 -24.32 5.27 -13.21
C VAL A 167 -25.01 6.58 -12.81
N LYS A 168 -26.20 6.87 -13.35
CA LYS A 168 -27.00 8.05 -12.96
C LYS A 168 -27.42 7.99 -11.49
N ARG A 169 -27.88 6.83 -10.99
CA ARG A 169 -28.25 6.65 -9.57
C ARG A 169 -27.06 6.86 -8.63
N LEU A 170 -25.88 6.32 -8.98
CA LEU A 170 -24.65 6.49 -8.21
C LEU A 170 -24.18 7.94 -8.17
N ARG A 171 -24.21 8.65 -9.31
CA ARG A 171 -23.88 10.09 -9.36
C ARG A 171 -24.83 10.91 -8.49
N LEU A 172 -26.14 10.64 -8.56
CA LEU A 172 -27.12 11.33 -7.71
C LEU A 172 -26.91 11.05 -6.22
N ALA A 173 -26.59 9.80 -5.86
CA ALA A 173 -26.30 9.42 -4.47
C ALA A 173 -25.04 10.11 -3.95
N HIS A 174 -23.98 10.17 -4.76
CA HIS A 174 -22.76 10.88 -4.43
C HIS A 174 -22.99 12.38 -4.24
N GLN A 175 -23.77 13.00 -5.14
CA GLN A 175 -24.14 14.41 -5.03
C GLN A 175 -24.93 14.71 -3.75
N ARG A 176 -25.88 13.85 -3.37
CA ARG A 176 -26.61 13.97 -2.10
C ARG A 176 -25.70 13.82 -0.88
N CYS A 177 -24.71 12.93 -0.96
CA CYS A 177 -23.73 12.73 0.11
C CYS A 177 -22.85 13.98 0.32
N LEU A 178 -22.40 14.60 -0.77
CA LEU A 178 -21.64 15.86 -0.72
C LEU A 178 -22.47 17.02 -0.19
N GLN A 179 -23.74 17.12 -0.60
CA GLN A 179 -24.66 18.13 -0.08
C GLN A 179 -24.91 17.95 1.42
N HIS A 180 -25.04 16.70 1.89
CA HIS A 180 -25.20 16.40 3.31
C HIS A 180 -23.92 16.66 4.11
N ALA A 181 -22.74 16.38 3.54
CA ALA A 181 -21.46 16.67 4.17
C ALA A 181 -21.19 18.18 4.30
N ALA A 182 -21.66 18.99 3.34
CA ALA A 182 -21.56 20.45 3.38
C ALA A 182 -22.49 21.12 4.41
N GLN A 183 -23.54 20.43 4.86
CA GLN A 183 -24.52 20.94 5.82
C GLN A 183 -24.22 20.60 7.28
N LEU A 184 -23.17 19.81 7.56
CA LEU A 184 -22.76 19.49 8.92
C LEU A 184 -21.91 20.63 9.51
N PRO A 185 -22.25 21.17 10.70
CA PRO A 185 -21.42 22.16 11.37
C PRO A 185 -20.06 21.54 11.74
N ARG A 186 -18.98 22.26 11.42
CA ARG A 186 -17.61 21.92 11.86
C ARG A 186 -17.53 22.02 13.38
N THR A 187 -17.69 20.89 14.08
CA THR A 187 -17.40 20.82 15.51
C THR A 187 -15.91 20.54 15.72
N GLN A 188 -15.34 21.33 16.63
CA GLN A 188 -13.96 21.33 17.07
C GLN A 188 -13.54 20.00 17.71
N SER A 189 -12.22 19.77 17.66
CA SER A 189 -11.46 18.70 18.28
C SER A 189 -11.85 18.40 19.73
N LEU A 190 -11.96 17.11 20.08
CA LEU A 190 -11.84 16.61 21.45
C LEU A 190 -11.14 15.24 21.45
N ASP A 191 -9.85 15.26 21.79
CA ASP A 191 -9.27 14.23 22.63
C ASP A 191 -9.92 14.35 24.02
N ARG A 192 -10.80 13.40 24.39
CA ARG A 192 -11.04 13.12 25.81
C ARG A 192 -11.56 11.69 26.03
N VAL A 193 -10.81 11.06 26.91
CA VAL A 193 -10.90 9.72 27.51
C VAL A 193 -12.28 9.36 28.10
N GLU A 194 -12.49 8.04 28.17
CA GLU A 194 -13.37 7.27 29.08
C GLU A 194 -14.82 6.92 28.68
N ASN A 195 -14.96 5.63 28.34
CA ASN A 195 -15.68 4.66 29.16
C ASN A 195 -17.04 5.10 29.72
N ARG A 196 -18.12 4.73 29.02
CA ARG A 196 -19.40 4.40 29.66
C ARG A 196 -20.21 3.42 28.82
N ASN A 197 -20.47 2.28 29.46
CA ASN A 197 -21.47 1.29 29.10
C ASN A 197 -22.88 1.89 28.99
N SER A 198 -23.73 1.10 28.35
CA SER A 198 -25.20 1.00 28.43
C SER A 198 -26.04 1.64 27.31
N ASN A 199 -26.72 0.72 26.62
CA ASN A 199 -28.12 0.75 26.23
C ASN A 199 -28.57 1.90 25.30
N MET A 200 -28.82 1.56 24.04
CA MET A 200 -29.82 2.28 23.25
C MET A 200 -30.85 1.33 22.65
N SER A 201 -32.05 1.51 23.18
CA SER A 201 -33.32 0.95 22.76
C SER A 201 -33.74 1.41 21.37
N THR A 202 -34.64 0.62 20.81
CA THR A 202 -35.35 0.72 19.54
C THR A 202 -35.92 2.12 19.21
N PRO A 203 -36.00 2.50 17.91
CA PRO A 203 -36.70 3.71 17.52
C PRO A 203 -38.22 3.49 17.51
N ARG A 204 -38.86 4.31 18.33
CA ARG A 204 -40.27 4.60 18.48
C ARG A 204 -40.98 4.93 17.16
N GLU A 205 -42.06 4.20 16.96
CA GLU A 205 -43.21 4.35 16.08
C GLU A 205 -43.64 5.82 15.85
N LYS A 206 -43.60 6.28 14.59
CA LYS A 206 -44.21 7.54 14.16
C LYS A 206 -45.64 7.27 13.70
N SER A 207 -46.56 7.62 14.60
CA SER A 207 -48.00 7.76 14.39
C SER A 207 -48.29 8.62 13.15
N ARG A 208 -48.78 7.99 12.08
CA ARG A 208 -49.44 8.68 10.96
C ARG A 208 -50.91 8.86 11.31
N ARG A 209 -51.29 10.12 11.57
CA ARG A 209 -52.69 10.58 11.57
C ARG A 209 -53.29 10.25 10.20
N ARG A 210 -54.23 9.30 10.14
CA ARG A 210 -55.15 9.13 9.02
C ARG A 210 -56.33 10.06 9.23
N SER A 211 -56.52 10.97 8.29
CA SER A 211 -57.67 11.85 8.16
C SER A 211 -58.95 11.04 7.97
N LEU A 212 -59.93 11.28 8.84
CA LEU A 212 -61.29 10.78 8.76
C LEU A 212 -62.00 11.53 7.63
N VAL A 213 -62.21 10.87 6.48
CA VAL A 213 -63.07 11.39 5.42
C VAL A 213 -64.52 11.19 5.85
N ARG A 214 -65.14 12.28 6.29
CA ARG A 214 -66.58 12.42 6.56
C ARG A 214 -67.34 12.21 5.25
N TRP A 215 -68.08 11.11 5.14
CA TRP A 215 -69.08 10.92 4.10
C TRP A 215 -70.34 11.73 4.45
N VAL A 216 -70.73 12.64 3.57
CA VAL A 216 -71.98 13.40 3.60
C VAL A 216 -72.93 12.79 2.57
N PRO A 217 -74.21 12.50 2.88
CA PRO A 217 -75.18 12.06 1.88
C PRO A 217 -75.54 13.22 0.95
N LYS A 218 -75.44 13.00 -0.36
CA LYS A 218 -75.88 13.93 -1.41
C LYS A 218 -77.42 13.99 -1.43
N GLY A 219 -77.93 15.21 -1.40
CA GLY A 219 -79.33 15.52 -1.66
C GLY A 219 -79.75 15.14 -3.07
N LEU A 220 -80.98 14.64 -3.19
CA LEU A 220 -81.69 14.47 -4.44
C LEU A 220 -82.52 15.74 -4.68
N ASN A 221 -82.23 16.37 -5.80
CA ASN A 221 -82.97 17.49 -6.35
C ASN A 221 -84.36 17.02 -6.83
N SER A 222 -85.36 17.81 -6.49
CA SER A 222 -86.67 17.84 -7.13
C SER A 222 -86.57 18.40 -8.55
N PRO A 223 -87.50 18.05 -9.45
CA PRO A 223 -88.08 19.06 -10.31
C PRO A 223 -89.61 19.09 -10.21
N THR A 224 -90.10 20.31 -10.10
CA THR A 224 -91.47 20.76 -10.31
C THR A 224 -92.01 20.35 -11.68
N ASP A 225 -93.26 19.92 -11.75
CA ASP A 225 -94.19 20.56 -12.68
C ASP A 225 -95.66 20.36 -12.29
N THR A 226 -96.39 21.46 -12.42
CA THR A 226 -97.79 21.69 -12.06
C THR A 226 -98.73 21.25 -13.18
N ARG A 227 -99.85 20.59 -12.83
CA ARG A 227 -101.15 20.91 -13.45
C ARG A 227 -102.34 20.40 -12.63
N THR A 228 -103.06 21.38 -12.10
CA THR A 228 -104.50 21.50 -11.79
C THR A 228 -105.44 20.37 -12.18
N GLY A 229 -106.32 20.02 -11.25
CA GLY A 229 -107.59 19.33 -11.49
C GLY A 229 -108.35 19.10 -10.18
N ASP A 230 -109.33 19.96 -9.91
CA ASP A 230 -110.19 20.00 -8.72
C ASP A 230 -111.04 18.73 -8.49
N GLY A 231 -111.42 18.54 -7.22
CA GLY A 231 -112.64 17.79 -6.85
C GLY A 231 -112.50 16.93 -5.59
N PRO A 232 -113.08 17.33 -4.44
CA PRO A 232 -113.15 16.49 -3.26
C PRO A 232 -114.49 15.75 -3.20
N THR A 233 -114.46 14.43 -3.13
CA THR A 233 -115.60 13.63 -2.68
C THR A 233 -115.15 12.56 -1.71
N ASN A 234 -115.72 12.67 -0.51
CA ASN A 234 -115.77 11.68 0.55
C ASN A 234 -116.00 10.27 0.02
N ASP A 235 -115.25 9.30 0.56
CA ASP A 235 -115.84 8.01 0.94
C ASP A 235 -114.92 7.25 1.91
N PRO A 236 -115.35 6.99 3.16
CA PRO A 236 -114.70 6.04 4.06
C PRO A 236 -115.47 4.73 4.02
N SER A 237 -115.07 3.80 3.16
CA SER A 237 -115.59 2.44 3.18
C SER A 237 -114.47 1.44 2.87
N CYS A 238 -114.64 0.21 3.37
CA CYS A 238 -113.73 -0.94 3.27
C CYS A 238 -112.66 -1.07 4.38
N ARG A 239 -113.09 -1.05 5.65
CA ARG A 239 -112.50 -1.86 6.72
C ARG A 239 -113.17 -3.24 6.77
N SER A 240 -112.88 -4.14 5.81
CA SER A 240 -113.35 -5.54 5.90
C SER A 240 -112.53 -6.51 5.03
N SER A 241 -111.21 -6.61 5.20
CA SER A 241 -110.43 -7.77 4.67
C SER A 241 -109.07 -7.94 5.37
N THR A 242 -109.01 -7.84 6.69
CA THR A 242 -107.72 -7.66 7.42
C THR A 242 -107.16 -8.91 8.09
N THR A 243 -107.69 -10.12 7.86
CA THR A 243 -107.12 -11.34 8.49
C THR A 243 -106.23 -12.14 7.55
N LYS A 244 -106.67 -12.44 6.32
CA LYS A 244 -105.87 -13.28 5.39
C LYS A 244 -104.68 -12.56 4.76
N ASP A 245 -104.82 -11.27 4.43
CA ASP A 245 -103.71 -10.48 3.87
C ASP A 245 -102.66 -10.16 4.95
N GLY A 246 -103.08 -9.94 6.20
CA GLY A 246 -102.17 -9.78 7.33
C GLY A 246 -101.34 -11.04 7.59
N GLU A 247 -101.97 -12.22 7.56
CA GLU A 247 -101.28 -13.51 7.73
C GLU A 247 -100.28 -13.79 6.60
N PHE A 248 -100.58 -13.39 5.35
CA PHE A 248 -99.66 -13.50 4.23
C PHE A 248 -98.41 -12.64 4.42
N TRP A 249 -98.58 -11.36 4.78
CA TRP A 249 -97.46 -10.46 5.03
C TRP A 249 -96.63 -10.88 6.25
N LEU A 250 -97.26 -11.39 7.32
CA LEU A 250 -96.55 -11.99 8.46
C LEU A 250 -95.71 -13.20 8.05
N ARG A 251 -96.26 -14.12 7.24
CA ARG A 251 -95.53 -15.29 6.73
C ARG A 251 -94.37 -14.88 5.82
N LYS A 252 -94.56 -13.84 5.00
CA LYS A 252 -93.52 -13.29 4.12
C LYS A 252 -92.42 -12.58 4.90
N CYS A 253 -92.76 -11.80 5.93
CA CYS A 253 -91.78 -11.20 6.83
C CYS A 253 -90.97 -12.27 7.56
N HIS A 254 -91.62 -13.30 8.11
CA HIS A 254 -90.92 -14.44 8.71
C HIS A 254 -89.99 -15.16 7.73
N GLN A 255 -90.43 -15.36 6.49
CA GLN A 255 -89.61 -15.99 5.46
C GLN A 255 -88.42 -15.11 5.04
N GLU A 256 -88.61 -13.79 4.97
CA GLU A 256 -87.53 -12.83 4.68
C GLU A 256 -86.53 -12.72 5.84
N ASP A 257 -87.01 -12.80 7.08
CA ASP A 257 -86.19 -12.86 8.29
C ASP A 257 -85.37 -14.14 8.34
N GLU A 258 -85.96 -15.32 8.08
CA GLU A 258 -85.24 -16.59 7.98
C GLU A 258 -84.15 -16.54 6.90
N GLN A 259 -84.44 -15.97 5.73
CA GLN A 259 -83.46 -15.77 4.67
C GLN A 259 -82.37 -14.75 5.05
N SER A 260 -82.73 -13.71 5.79
CA SER A 260 -81.80 -12.70 6.30
C SER A 260 -80.82 -13.33 7.29
N GLU A 261 -81.34 -14.11 8.24
CA GLU A 261 -80.56 -14.86 9.21
C GLU A 261 -79.67 -15.92 8.54
N GLU A 262 -80.14 -16.59 7.50
CA GLU A 262 -79.34 -17.55 6.74
C GLU A 262 -78.19 -16.84 5.99
N ARG A 263 -78.46 -15.69 5.35
CA ARG A 263 -77.43 -14.85 4.73
C ARG A 263 -76.42 -14.36 5.75
N GLU A 264 -76.87 -13.96 6.93
CA GLU A 264 -75.99 -13.50 8.01
C GLU A 264 -75.13 -14.65 8.55
N ARG A 265 -75.69 -15.85 8.73
CA ARG A 265 -74.94 -17.05 9.11
C ARG A 265 -73.87 -17.39 8.07
N ARG A 266 -74.20 -17.35 6.78
CA ARG A 266 -73.23 -17.58 5.68
C ARG A 266 -72.12 -16.51 5.68
N LEU A 267 -72.47 -15.25 5.93
CA LEU A 267 -71.49 -14.17 6.02
C LEU A 267 -70.55 -14.36 7.23
N ARG A 268 -71.07 -14.74 8.39
CA ARG A 268 -70.28 -15.05 9.59
C ARG A 268 -69.31 -16.21 9.33
N GLN A 269 -69.79 -17.31 8.74
CA GLN A 269 -68.92 -18.44 8.36
C GLN A 269 -67.84 -18.02 7.35
N ALA A 270 -68.16 -17.18 6.37
CA ALA A 270 -67.19 -16.67 5.41
C ALA A 270 -66.13 -15.77 6.09
N GLN A 271 -66.55 -14.94 7.05
CA GLN A 271 -65.64 -14.11 7.85
C GLN A 271 -64.73 -14.95 8.76
N GLU A 272 -65.25 -16.01 9.37
CA GLU A 272 -64.45 -16.95 10.18
C GLU A 272 -63.41 -17.67 9.34
N ARG A 273 -63.79 -18.23 8.19
CA ARG A 273 -62.84 -18.82 7.22
C ARG A 273 -61.78 -17.81 6.77
N ARG A 274 -62.17 -16.56 6.52
CA ARG A 274 -61.22 -15.49 6.17
C ARG A 274 -60.25 -15.21 7.32
N ARG A 275 -60.72 -15.16 8.57
CA ARG A 275 -59.88 -14.98 9.76
C ARG A 275 -58.92 -16.15 9.96
N GLU A 276 -59.36 -17.38 9.72
CA GLU A 276 -58.52 -18.58 9.78
C GLU A 276 -57.41 -18.53 8.72
N LEU A 277 -57.75 -18.19 7.47
CA LEU A 277 -56.77 -18.02 6.41
C LEU A 277 -55.77 -16.91 6.73
N GLU A 278 -56.24 -15.79 7.28
CA GLU A 278 -55.37 -14.69 7.70
C GLU A 278 -54.40 -15.12 8.80
N LYS A 279 -54.87 -15.88 9.81
CA LYS A 279 -54.01 -16.47 10.84
C LYS A 279 -52.96 -17.41 10.24
N MET A 280 -53.36 -18.30 9.32
CA MET A 280 -52.44 -19.24 8.66
C MET A 280 -51.40 -18.52 7.79
N LEU A 281 -51.79 -17.44 7.10
CA LEU A 281 -50.84 -16.62 6.34
C LEU A 281 -49.85 -15.90 7.25
N GLU A 282 -50.30 -15.46 8.42
CA GLU A 282 -49.44 -14.78 9.38
C GLU A 282 -48.43 -15.73 10.04
N THR A 283 -48.84 -16.97 10.36
CA THR A 283 -47.90 -17.99 10.85
C THR A 283 -46.88 -18.35 9.78
N TYR A 284 -47.32 -18.55 8.53
CA TYR A 284 -46.40 -18.84 7.43
C TYR A 284 -45.39 -17.71 7.17
N ARG A 285 -45.84 -16.44 7.24
CA ARG A 285 -44.94 -15.28 7.15
C ARG A 285 -43.91 -15.25 8.27
N ARG A 286 -44.32 -15.56 9.50
CA ARG A 286 -43.43 -15.61 10.67
C ARG A 286 -42.39 -16.70 10.52
N GLU A 287 -42.79 -17.92 10.16
CA GLU A 287 -41.88 -19.04 9.90
C GLU A 287 -40.86 -18.71 8.81
N LEU A 288 -41.29 -18.03 7.74
CA LEU A 288 -40.40 -17.60 6.66
C LEU A 288 -39.40 -16.53 7.14
N GLN A 289 -39.82 -15.61 8.01
CA GLN A 289 -38.94 -14.62 8.62
C GLN A 289 -37.91 -15.28 9.54
N GLU A 290 -38.34 -16.19 10.42
CA GLU A 290 -37.46 -16.94 11.31
C GLU A 290 -36.43 -17.77 10.53
N ALA A 291 -36.86 -18.45 9.46
CA ALA A 291 -35.95 -19.19 8.58
C ALA A 291 -34.89 -18.27 7.96
N ARG A 292 -35.27 -17.07 7.50
CA ARG A 292 -34.32 -16.08 6.98
C ARG A 292 -33.35 -15.61 8.04
N GLU A 293 -33.84 -15.31 9.24
CA GLU A 293 -32.99 -14.88 10.36
C GLU A 293 -31.98 -15.96 10.74
N ILE A 294 -32.39 -17.22 10.82
CA ILE A 294 -31.51 -18.35 11.07
C ILE A 294 -30.43 -18.45 9.99
N THR A 295 -30.79 -18.32 8.71
CA THR A 295 -29.80 -18.35 7.63
C THR A 295 -28.80 -17.19 7.72
N HIS A 296 -29.27 -15.99 8.06
CA HIS A 296 -28.42 -14.83 8.26
C HIS A 296 -27.50 -14.99 9.47
N GLN A 297 -28.01 -15.53 10.58
CA GLN A 297 -27.20 -15.80 11.78
C GLN A 297 -26.10 -16.82 11.48
N ARG A 298 -26.44 -17.95 10.87
CA ARG A 298 -25.45 -18.96 10.44
C ARG A 298 -24.42 -18.37 9.48
N ALA A 299 -24.83 -17.51 8.56
CA ALA A 299 -23.91 -16.83 7.66
C ALA A 299 -22.95 -15.88 8.41
N ARG A 300 -23.44 -15.15 9.42
CA ARG A 300 -22.63 -14.29 10.29
C ARG A 300 -21.63 -15.09 11.12
N GLU A 301 -22.07 -16.18 11.76
CA GLU A 301 -21.20 -17.07 12.54
C GLU A 301 -20.08 -17.67 11.67
N ARG A 302 -20.42 -18.16 10.46
CA ARG A 302 -19.42 -18.64 9.50
C ARG A 302 -18.46 -17.55 9.04
N ALA A 303 -18.95 -16.32 8.84
CA ALA A 303 -18.08 -15.20 8.50
C ALA A 303 -17.13 -14.85 9.66
N TYR A 304 -17.63 -14.87 10.90
CA TYR A 304 -16.83 -14.65 12.10
C TYR A 304 -15.74 -15.72 12.27
N LEU A 305 -16.10 -17.00 12.15
CA LEU A 305 -15.14 -18.10 12.23
C LEU A 305 -14.05 -18.00 11.16
N ARG A 306 -14.43 -17.75 9.90
CA ARG A 306 -13.45 -17.54 8.82
C ARG A 306 -12.53 -16.35 9.10
N SER A 307 -13.08 -15.25 9.60
CA SER A 307 -12.26 -14.09 9.98
C SER A 307 -11.29 -14.44 11.10
N SER A 308 -11.73 -15.19 12.12
CA SER A 308 -10.87 -15.62 13.23
C SER A 308 -9.76 -16.55 12.77
N GLU A 309 -10.08 -17.54 11.93
CA GLU A 309 -9.09 -18.44 11.33
C GLU A 309 -8.08 -17.69 10.47
N GLU A 310 -8.54 -16.71 9.69
CA GLU A 310 -7.64 -15.87 8.88
C GLU A 310 -6.71 -15.04 9.75
N GLN A 311 -7.19 -14.50 10.88
CA GLN A 311 -6.33 -13.80 11.84
C GLN A 311 -5.29 -14.74 12.44
N LEU A 312 -5.67 -15.97 12.82
CA LEU A 312 -4.74 -16.96 13.34
C LEU A 312 -3.66 -17.33 12.30
N ARG A 313 -4.05 -17.53 11.04
CA ARG A 313 -3.11 -17.76 9.93
C ARG A 313 -2.14 -16.60 9.75
N LYS A 314 -2.63 -15.36 9.78
CA LYS A 314 -1.77 -14.16 9.70
C LYS A 314 -0.76 -14.09 10.84
N VAL A 315 -1.17 -14.46 12.06
CA VAL A 315 -0.27 -14.52 13.22
C VAL A 315 0.78 -15.61 13.04
N GLN A 316 0.39 -16.81 12.60
CA GLN A 316 1.32 -17.91 12.31
C GLN A 316 2.31 -17.55 11.20
N ASP A 317 1.85 -16.99 10.08
CA ASP A 317 2.70 -16.52 8.99
C ASP A 317 3.69 -15.46 9.47
N ARG A 318 3.26 -14.54 10.35
CA ARG A 318 4.14 -13.55 10.96
C ARG A 318 5.20 -14.21 11.84
N GLN A 319 4.81 -15.17 12.68
CA GLN A 319 5.76 -15.91 13.52
C GLN A 319 6.79 -16.67 12.68
N GLN A 320 6.37 -17.34 11.61
CA GLN A 320 7.27 -18.03 10.69
C GLN A 320 8.24 -17.06 10.00
N ARG A 321 7.75 -15.91 9.52
CA ARG A 321 8.61 -14.87 8.95
C ARG A 321 9.62 -14.33 9.96
N GLU A 322 9.18 -14.09 11.19
CA GLU A 322 10.07 -13.64 12.26
C GLU A 322 11.13 -14.70 12.61
N GLN A 323 10.77 -15.99 12.63
CA GLN A 323 11.72 -17.09 12.81
C GLN A 323 12.75 -17.12 11.68
N HIS A 324 12.31 -17.09 10.43
CA HIS A 324 13.19 -17.07 9.27
C HIS A 324 14.12 -15.84 9.26
N ILE A 325 13.61 -14.66 9.64
CA ILE A 325 14.42 -13.45 9.79
C ILE A 325 15.47 -13.64 10.91
N ARG A 326 15.10 -14.22 12.04
CA ARG A 326 16.03 -14.50 13.15
C ARG A 326 17.13 -15.48 12.74
N GLU A 327 16.79 -16.54 12.01
CA GLU A 327 17.77 -17.51 11.51
C GLU A 327 18.71 -16.87 10.49
N ASN A 328 18.18 -16.11 9.53
CA ASN A 328 19.01 -15.37 8.59
C ASN A 328 19.92 -14.36 9.28
N ALA A 329 19.43 -13.68 10.32
CA ALA A 329 20.25 -12.76 11.10
C ALA A 329 21.42 -13.49 11.80
N LYS A 330 21.20 -14.69 12.34
CA LYS A 330 22.27 -15.53 12.93
C LYS A 330 23.31 -15.92 11.88
N ILE A 331 22.87 -16.34 10.69
CA ILE A 331 23.78 -16.71 9.60
C ILE A 331 24.62 -15.49 9.17
N ILE A 332 24.01 -14.32 9.05
CA ILE A 332 24.72 -13.09 8.70
C ILE A 332 25.73 -12.73 9.79
N GLN A 333 25.36 -12.83 11.07
CA GLN A 333 26.29 -12.58 12.19
C GLN A 333 27.47 -13.54 12.17
N GLN A 334 27.24 -14.84 11.98
CA GLN A 334 28.31 -15.83 11.89
C GLN A 334 29.28 -15.50 10.75
N ARG A 335 28.76 -15.18 9.55
CA ARG A 335 29.60 -14.77 8.42
C ARG A 335 30.37 -13.49 8.70
N GLN A 336 29.78 -12.53 9.42
CA GLN A 336 30.47 -11.31 9.81
C GLN A 336 31.59 -11.57 10.83
N GLU A 337 31.37 -12.47 11.79
CA GLU A 337 32.40 -12.88 12.73
C GLU A 337 33.52 -13.66 12.03
N GLU A 338 33.19 -14.57 11.13
CA GLU A 338 34.17 -15.30 10.32
C GLU A 338 35.03 -14.34 9.48
N TRP A 339 34.38 -13.38 8.81
CA TRP A 339 35.08 -12.34 8.06
C TRP A 339 36.02 -11.52 8.95
N ARG A 340 35.53 -11.12 10.14
CA ARG A 340 36.33 -10.38 11.11
C ARG A 340 37.54 -11.18 11.57
N ARG A 341 37.35 -12.44 11.97
CA ARG A 341 38.45 -13.33 12.38
C ARG A 341 39.46 -13.55 11.26
N ALA A 342 38.99 -13.72 10.02
CA ALA A 342 39.87 -13.86 8.87
C ALA A 342 40.69 -12.58 8.62
N ALA A 343 40.07 -11.40 8.74
CA ALA A 343 40.76 -10.12 8.62
C ALA A 343 41.80 -9.92 9.74
N GLU A 344 41.46 -10.25 10.99
CA GLU A 344 42.38 -10.22 12.12
C GLU A 344 43.56 -11.19 11.93
N ALA A 345 43.31 -12.40 11.43
CA ALA A 345 44.37 -13.37 11.13
C ALA A 345 45.31 -12.87 10.03
N MET A 346 44.76 -12.28 8.96
CA MET A 346 45.57 -11.66 7.89
C MET A 346 46.41 -10.51 8.40
N GLN A 347 45.86 -9.69 9.31
CA GLN A 347 46.60 -8.59 9.91
C GLN A 347 47.73 -9.10 10.80
N LYS A 348 47.45 -10.11 11.63
CA LYS A 348 48.46 -10.77 12.47
C LYS A 348 49.60 -11.37 11.63
N GLN A 349 49.29 -12.02 10.51
CA GLN A 349 50.33 -12.53 9.60
C GLN A 349 51.23 -11.43 9.03
N LYS A 350 50.64 -10.27 8.69
CA LYS A 350 51.41 -9.11 8.22
C LYS A 350 52.30 -8.55 9.33
N GLU A 351 51.77 -8.43 10.54
CA GLU A 351 52.53 -7.97 11.72
C GLU A 351 53.69 -8.92 12.03
N GLU A 352 53.45 -10.23 12.05
CA GLU A 352 54.50 -11.24 12.22
C GLU A 352 55.58 -11.17 11.12
N HIS A 353 55.17 -10.92 9.86
CA HIS A 353 56.12 -10.77 8.76
C HIS A 353 56.99 -9.51 8.91
N VAL A 354 56.37 -8.37 9.27
CA VAL A 354 57.11 -7.13 9.55
C VAL A 354 58.04 -7.31 10.74
N GLN A 355 57.59 -7.97 11.80
CA GLN A 355 58.37 -8.22 13.00
C GLN A 355 59.62 -9.05 12.69
N LYS A 356 59.48 -10.15 11.94
CA LYS A 356 60.61 -10.97 11.48
C LYS A 356 61.60 -10.14 10.64
N PHE A 357 61.09 -9.32 9.73
CA PHE A 357 61.94 -8.45 8.92
C PHE A 357 62.74 -7.45 9.78
N LEU A 358 62.11 -6.87 10.82
CA LEU A 358 62.79 -5.98 11.75
C LEU A 358 63.84 -6.70 12.58
N GLU A 359 63.56 -7.91 13.04
CA GLU A 359 64.51 -8.76 13.79
C GLU A 359 65.73 -9.13 12.93
N GLU A 360 65.52 -9.55 11.68
CA GLU A 360 66.61 -9.84 10.73
C GLU A 360 67.43 -8.58 10.43
N ARG A 361 66.78 -7.41 10.31
CA ARG A 361 67.46 -6.14 10.10
C ARG A 361 68.31 -5.74 11.30
N GLU A 362 67.79 -5.84 12.52
CA GLU A 362 68.55 -5.51 13.73
C GLU A 362 69.71 -6.50 13.95
N ALA A 363 69.51 -7.79 13.67
CA ALA A 363 70.58 -8.79 13.72
C ALA A 363 71.74 -8.41 12.78
N LYS A 364 71.45 -8.04 11.52
CA LYS A 364 72.47 -7.57 10.57
C LYS A 364 73.16 -6.28 11.01
N ILE A 365 72.40 -5.34 11.58
CA ILE A 365 72.97 -4.10 12.14
C ILE A 365 73.93 -4.46 13.29
N GLN A 366 73.54 -5.39 14.15
CA GLN A 366 74.36 -5.83 15.28
C GLN A 366 75.62 -6.56 14.82
N GLU A 367 75.53 -7.43 13.80
CA GLU A 367 76.70 -8.05 13.16
C GLU A 367 77.66 -6.99 12.62
N SER A 368 77.15 -5.98 11.91
CA SER A 368 77.96 -4.87 11.41
C SER A 368 78.61 -4.06 12.53
N ARG A 369 77.91 -3.81 13.64
CA ARG A 369 78.45 -3.12 14.83
C ARG A 369 79.57 -3.94 15.47
N ASN A 370 79.37 -5.24 15.67
CA ASN A 370 80.36 -6.15 16.24
C ASN A 370 81.62 -6.21 15.37
N LEU A 371 81.47 -6.28 14.04
CA LEU A 371 82.59 -6.27 13.10
C LEU A 371 83.36 -4.94 13.17
N ALA A 372 82.65 -3.81 13.24
CA ALA A 372 83.26 -2.50 13.38
C ALA A 372 84.06 -2.38 14.70
N GLN A 373 83.51 -2.89 15.80
CA GLN A 373 84.20 -2.94 17.10
C GLN A 373 85.44 -3.83 17.05
N ALA A 374 85.36 -5.02 16.45
CA ALA A 374 86.51 -5.92 16.29
C ALA A 374 87.61 -5.28 15.45
N ALA A 375 87.25 -4.59 14.35
CA ALA A 375 88.20 -3.85 13.54
C ALA A 375 88.85 -2.68 14.30
N GLU A 376 88.11 -1.99 15.16
CA GLU A 376 88.63 -0.93 16.02
C GLU A 376 89.62 -1.48 17.06
N GLN A 377 89.30 -2.61 17.69
CA GLN A 377 90.21 -3.29 18.62
C GLN A 377 91.52 -3.67 17.94
N LEU A 378 91.45 -4.25 16.73
CA LEU A 378 92.64 -4.58 15.95
C LEU A 378 93.48 -3.34 15.63
N ARG A 379 92.84 -2.23 15.23
CA ARG A 379 93.56 -0.96 14.99
C ARG A 379 94.23 -0.43 16.26
N ALA A 380 93.55 -0.48 17.40
CA ALA A 380 94.10 -0.05 18.68
C ALA A 380 95.28 -0.94 19.13
N GLU A 381 95.21 -2.25 18.89
CA GLU A 381 96.29 -3.20 19.15
C GLU A 381 97.49 -2.92 18.24
N MET A 382 97.26 -2.76 16.93
CA MET A 382 98.32 -2.36 15.98
C MET A 382 98.99 -1.05 16.43
N GLN A 383 98.21 -0.03 16.78
CA GLN A 383 98.76 1.22 17.31
C GLN A 383 99.58 1.00 18.57
N ARG A 384 99.15 0.11 19.49
CA ARG A 384 99.94 -0.25 20.67
C ARG A 384 101.27 -0.91 20.29
N VAL A 385 101.27 -1.88 19.39
CA VAL A 385 102.49 -2.58 18.92
C VAL A 385 103.44 -1.58 18.25
N TYR A 386 102.93 -0.73 17.36
CA TYR A 386 103.74 0.30 16.70
C TYR A 386 104.24 1.39 17.68
N ASN A 387 103.47 1.76 18.70
CA ASN A 387 103.91 2.70 19.74
C ASN A 387 104.93 2.08 20.72
N LEU A 388 104.90 0.75 20.91
CA LEU A 388 105.92 0.02 21.65
C LEU A 388 107.26 0.01 20.91
N ASP A 389 107.21 -0.01 19.58
CA ASP A 389 108.35 0.00 18.67
C ASP A 389 108.53 1.38 17.98
N SER A 390 108.10 2.44 18.69
CA SER A 390 108.08 3.83 18.21
C SER A 390 109.47 4.25 17.73
N PHE A 391 109.47 5.05 16.66
CA PHE A 391 110.68 5.69 16.14
C PHE A 391 111.48 6.38 17.26
N ASP A 392 110.81 6.99 18.25
CA ASP A 392 111.48 7.63 19.38
C ASP A 392 112.20 6.64 20.29
N LYS A 393 111.64 5.43 20.50
CA LYS A 393 112.31 4.38 21.26
C LYS A 393 113.47 3.78 20.50
N LYS A 394 113.34 3.61 19.18
CA LYS A 394 114.46 3.19 18.32
C LYS A 394 115.55 4.25 18.26
N ALA A 395 115.19 5.53 18.19
CA ALA A 395 116.12 6.66 18.26
C ALA A 395 116.83 6.74 19.61
N GLN A 396 116.12 6.54 20.73
CA GLN A 396 116.70 6.44 22.07
C GLN A 396 117.63 5.23 22.22
N HIS A 397 117.26 4.07 21.68
CA HIS A 397 118.11 2.88 21.68
C HIS A 397 119.39 3.10 20.87
N VAL A 398 119.29 3.69 19.67
CA VAL A 398 120.47 4.05 18.86
C VAL A 398 121.34 5.09 19.56
N ALA A 399 120.73 6.10 20.21
CA ALA A 399 121.46 7.09 21.01
C ALA A 399 122.22 6.42 22.17
N LEU A 400 121.58 5.52 22.92
CA LEU A 400 122.21 4.75 24.00
C LEU A 400 123.32 3.82 23.50
N VAL A 401 123.14 3.15 22.36
CA VAL A 401 124.17 2.29 21.74
C VAL A 401 125.40 3.12 21.31
N ASN A 402 125.19 4.33 20.83
CA ASN A 402 126.27 5.27 20.52
C ASN A 402 126.97 5.80 21.78
N GLU A 403 126.22 6.11 22.85
CA GLU A 403 126.78 6.56 24.14
C GLU A 403 127.57 5.45 24.87
N LEU A 404 127.16 4.18 24.74
CA LEU A 404 127.84 3.03 25.33
C LEU A 404 129.00 2.48 24.47
N GLY A 405 129.27 3.07 23.29
CA GLY A 405 130.41 2.72 22.45
C GLY A 405 130.35 1.34 21.78
N LEU A 406 129.17 0.73 21.71
CA LEU A 406 128.96 -0.63 21.16
C LEU A 406 128.64 -0.65 19.65
N GLY A 407 128.54 0.52 19.02
CA GLY A 407 128.18 0.70 17.61
C GLY A 407 129.30 0.48 16.58
N GLY A 408 130.29 -0.37 16.86
CA GLY A 408 131.37 -0.62 15.90
C GLY A 408 132.25 -1.82 16.22
N ALA A 409 131.92 -2.98 15.64
CA ALA A 409 132.88 -3.86 14.96
C ALA A 409 132.19 -5.07 14.32
N SER A 410 132.29 -5.14 12.99
CA SER A 410 132.28 -6.33 12.12
C SER A 410 131.07 -6.48 11.17
N THR A 411 131.35 -6.00 9.95
CA THR A 411 130.93 -6.48 8.60
C THR A 411 129.48 -6.82 8.34
#